data_AF-A0A2K4FYV2-F1
#
_entry.id   AF-A0A2K4FYV2-F1
#
_cell.length_a   1.000
_cell.length_b   1.000
_cell.length_c   1.000
_cell.angle_alpha   90.00
_cell.angle_beta   90.00
_cell.angle_gamma   90.00
#
_symmetry.space_group_name_H-M   'P 1'
#
loop_
_entity.id
_entity.type
_entity.pdbx_description
1 polymer ?
#
loop_
_entity_poly.entity_id
_entity_poly.type
_entity_poly.pdbx_seq_one_letter_code
_entity_poly.pdbx_strand_id
1 'polypeptide(L)'
;MPEAIGGYFELELRKGHNPYPQAVAFNSARSAFKALVMARSLRRVHLPFYICDVMQDVLRGSGIEVLRYALTERLELQDFPALQADEALLFVDYFGLKADYIGQVLAVRYGEQLIVDNSQALFSRPQPGIATLYSPRKFVGVADGGWLANAPADLPQAPTSRSQGRFAALLGRLEDPPQHHYASFQALEQALESDGIKAMAASTARLLDSIDYHEVARRRIDNLAHLRGRLDHLNRFAVWPAQPVAALCYPLLVKSAETALRLHAQLLDQHIYIPSYWREVLSSPTAPPIEKDWAQCLLPLPIDQRYNVDDMNRLADAILQNTGKS
;
A
#
# COMPACT_ATOMS: atom_id res chain seq x y z
N MET A 1 -19.82 -29.77 12.98
CA MET A 1 -19.40 -30.28 14.31
C MET A 1 -19.86 -29.26 15.35
N PRO A 2 -20.40 -29.66 16.50
CA PRO A 2 -20.70 -28.72 17.58
C PRO A 2 -19.42 -28.02 18.04
N GLU A 3 -19.54 -26.74 18.38
CA GLU A 3 -18.41 -25.97 18.94
C GLU A 3 -18.04 -26.53 20.32
N ALA A 4 -16.73 -26.62 20.60
CA ALA A 4 -16.25 -27.01 21.91
C ALA A 4 -16.57 -25.91 22.94
N ILE A 5 -17.03 -26.30 24.12
CA ILE A 5 -17.31 -25.38 25.23
C ILE A 5 -16.24 -25.61 26.32
N GLY A 6 -15.55 -24.53 26.72
CA GLY A 6 -14.49 -24.56 27.73
C GLY A 6 -13.10 -24.94 27.18
N GLY A 7 -12.18 -25.27 28.07
CA GLY A 7 -10.78 -25.54 27.75
C GLY A 7 -9.85 -24.43 28.24
N TYR A 8 -8.87 -24.07 27.41
CA TYR A 8 -7.93 -22.97 27.65
C TYR A 8 -8.38 -21.71 26.90
N PHE A 9 -7.89 -20.55 27.32
CA PHE A 9 -8.21 -19.28 26.67
C PHE A 9 -7.51 -19.15 25.31
N GLU A 10 -8.24 -18.62 24.33
CA GLU A 10 -7.64 -18.14 23.07
C GLU A 10 -6.96 -16.77 23.28
N LEU A 11 -6.32 -16.24 22.23
CA LEU A 11 -5.82 -14.87 22.25
C LEU A 11 -7.00 -13.88 22.30
N GLU A 12 -7.21 -13.26 23.46
CA GLU A 12 -8.30 -12.32 23.68
C GLU A 12 -7.99 -10.97 23.01
N LEU A 13 -8.81 -10.60 22.03
CA LEU A 13 -8.67 -9.35 21.28
C LEU A 13 -9.88 -8.45 21.51
N ARG A 14 -9.70 -7.13 21.44
CA ARG A 14 -10.82 -6.17 21.46
C ARG A 14 -11.84 -6.54 20.38
N LYS A 15 -13.14 -6.42 20.66
CA LYS A 15 -14.19 -6.51 19.63
C LYS A 15 -14.30 -5.19 18.90
N GLY A 16 -14.43 -5.24 17.59
CA GLY A 16 -14.56 -4.07 16.72
C GLY A 16 -14.86 -4.51 15.30
N HIS A 17 -14.62 -3.61 14.35
CA HIS A 17 -14.80 -3.87 12.93
C HIS A 17 -13.66 -3.24 12.14
N ASN A 18 -13.19 -3.94 11.12
CA ASN A 18 -12.32 -3.36 10.11
C ASN A 18 -13.04 -2.26 9.29
N PRO A 19 -12.31 -1.41 8.54
CA PRO A 19 -12.91 -0.28 7.81
C PRO A 19 -13.82 -0.67 6.65
N TYR A 20 -13.76 -1.92 6.19
CA TYR A 20 -14.45 -2.41 4.98
C TYR A 20 -15.19 -3.73 5.26
N PRO A 21 -16.20 -3.74 6.14
CA PRO A 21 -16.87 -4.98 6.55
C PRO A 21 -17.62 -5.70 5.42
N GLN A 22 -17.91 -5.00 4.31
CA GLN A 22 -18.56 -5.56 3.13
C GLN A 22 -17.58 -6.00 2.04
N ALA A 23 -16.28 -5.78 2.22
CA ALA A 23 -15.28 -6.17 1.24
C ALA A 23 -14.98 -7.68 1.33
N VAL A 24 -14.69 -8.29 0.19
CA VAL A 24 -14.26 -9.69 0.14
C VAL A 24 -12.81 -9.78 0.58
N ALA A 25 -12.54 -10.66 1.55
CA ALA A 25 -11.24 -10.76 2.22
C ALA A 25 -10.39 -11.90 1.64
N PHE A 26 -9.17 -11.57 1.21
CA PHE A 26 -8.18 -12.48 0.64
C PHE A 26 -6.91 -12.52 1.50
N ASN A 27 -6.07 -13.53 1.29
CA ASN A 27 -4.75 -13.64 1.92
C ASN A 27 -3.77 -12.54 1.48
N SER A 28 -4.01 -11.85 0.36
CA SER A 28 -3.22 -10.67 -0.04
C SER A 28 -3.99 -9.76 -1.01
N ALA A 29 -3.58 -8.49 -1.11
CA ALA A 29 -4.11 -7.58 -2.13
C ALA A 29 -3.83 -8.07 -3.56
N ARG A 30 -2.69 -8.74 -3.78
CA ARG A 30 -2.40 -9.43 -5.06
C ARG A 30 -3.43 -10.52 -5.34
N SER A 31 -3.76 -11.34 -4.34
CA SER A 31 -4.76 -12.41 -4.50
C SER A 31 -6.15 -11.84 -4.79
N ALA A 32 -6.51 -10.74 -4.13
CA ALA A 32 -7.73 -10.00 -4.41
C ALA A 32 -7.75 -9.49 -5.86
N PHE A 33 -6.63 -8.92 -6.34
CA PHE A 33 -6.51 -8.47 -7.72
C PHE A 33 -6.59 -9.64 -8.71
N LYS A 34 -5.91 -10.75 -8.44
CA LYS A 34 -5.97 -11.96 -9.27
C LYS A 34 -7.40 -12.50 -9.37
N ALA A 35 -8.12 -12.56 -8.25
CA ALA A 35 -9.52 -12.98 -8.23
C ALA A 35 -10.42 -12.01 -9.03
N LEU A 36 -10.21 -10.70 -8.91
CA LEU A 36 -10.92 -9.68 -9.68
C LEU A 36 -10.71 -9.86 -11.20
N VAL A 37 -9.46 -10.01 -11.65
CA VAL A 37 -9.17 -10.15 -13.09
C VAL A 37 -9.61 -11.50 -13.65
N MET A 38 -9.70 -12.56 -12.82
CA MET A 38 -10.28 -13.84 -13.24
C MET A 38 -11.80 -13.76 -13.38
N ALA A 39 -12.47 -12.98 -12.53
CA ALA A 39 -13.91 -12.77 -12.59
C ALA A 39 -14.34 -11.82 -13.71
N ARG A 40 -13.41 -11.01 -14.25
CA ARG A 40 -13.67 -10.10 -15.37
C ARG A 40 -13.05 -10.66 -16.65
N SER A 41 -13.82 -10.75 -17.73
CA SER A 41 -13.31 -11.13 -19.05
C SER A 41 -12.57 -9.96 -19.74
N LEU A 42 -11.49 -9.48 -19.13
CA LEU A 42 -10.70 -8.36 -19.66
C LEU A 42 -9.71 -8.87 -20.71
N ARG A 43 -9.66 -8.19 -21.86
CA ARG A 43 -8.62 -8.39 -22.86
C ARG A 43 -7.37 -7.57 -22.52
N ARG A 44 -7.55 -6.37 -21.96
CA ARG A 44 -6.46 -5.41 -21.75
C ARG A 44 -6.66 -4.59 -20.48
N VAL A 45 -5.55 -4.25 -19.84
CA VAL A 45 -5.51 -3.30 -18.72
C VAL A 45 -4.47 -2.21 -18.96
N HIS A 46 -4.89 -0.96 -18.77
CA HIS A 46 -4.02 0.21 -18.71
C HIS A 46 -3.42 0.31 -17.31
N LEU A 47 -2.08 0.32 -17.22
CA LEU A 47 -1.34 0.23 -15.97
C LEU A 47 -0.27 1.34 -15.91
N PRO A 48 -0.03 2.01 -14.77
CA PRO A 48 1.00 3.05 -14.73
C PRO A 48 2.39 2.44 -14.90
N PHE A 49 3.35 3.23 -15.38
CA PHE A 49 4.76 2.84 -15.32
C PHE A 49 5.26 2.73 -13.87
N TYR A 50 4.77 3.59 -12.98
CA TYR A 50 5.19 3.67 -11.58
C TYR A 50 4.32 2.79 -10.67
N ILE A 51 4.53 1.47 -10.70
CA ILE A 51 3.81 0.49 -9.89
C ILE A 51 4.67 -0.75 -9.65
N CYS A 52 4.24 -1.61 -8.72
CA CYS A 52 4.91 -2.88 -8.45
C CYS A 52 4.69 -3.88 -9.59
N ASP A 53 5.78 -4.53 -10.04
CA ASP A 53 5.75 -5.53 -11.11
C ASP A 53 4.81 -6.71 -10.82
N VAL A 54 4.56 -6.99 -9.54
CA VAL A 54 3.58 -7.98 -9.10
C VAL A 54 2.20 -7.78 -9.75
N MET A 55 1.77 -6.54 -9.98
CA MET A 55 0.49 -6.25 -10.62
C MET A 55 0.53 -6.61 -12.11
N GLN A 56 1.67 -6.36 -12.77
CA GLN A 56 1.87 -6.74 -14.16
C GLN A 56 1.96 -8.26 -14.34
N ASP A 57 2.61 -8.96 -13.41
CA ASP A 57 2.74 -10.42 -13.45
C ASP A 57 1.39 -11.12 -13.33
N VAL A 58 0.48 -10.60 -12.49
CA VAL A 58 -0.90 -11.10 -12.39
C VAL A 58 -1.64 -10.98 -13.73
N LEU A 59 -1.50 -9.83 -14.42
CA LEU A 59 -2.17 -9.58 -15.70
C LEU A 59 -1.60 -10.49 -16.79
N ARG A 60 -0.27 -10.53 -16.94
CA ARG A 60 0.41 -11.39 -17.93
C ARG A 60 0.13 -12.86 -17.71
N GLY A 61 0.18 -13.32 -16.47
CA GLY A 61 -0.14 -14.70 -16.09
C GLY A 61 -1.60 -15.09 -16.36
N SER A 62 -2.47 -14.10 -16.56
CA SER A 62 -3.89 -14.29 -16.92
C SER A 62 -4.15 -14.07 -18.42
N GLY A 63 -3.11 -13.88 -19.24
CA GLY A 63 -3.23 -13.62 -20.68
C GLY A 63 -3.76 -12.23 -21.04
N ILE A 64 -3.74 -11.28 -20.10
CA ILE A 64 -4.26 -9.93 -20.29
C ILE A 64 -3.17 -9.02 -20.84
N GLU A 65 -3.46 -8.29 -21.92
CA GLU A 65 -2.55 -7.31 -22.49
C GLU A 65 -2.36 -6.12 -21.53
N VAL A 66 -1.12 -5.65 -21.38
CA VAL A 66 -0.79 -4.50 -20.53
C VAL A 66 -0.36 -3.34 -21.40
N LEU A 67 -1.12 -2.24 -21.37
CA LEU A 67 -0.69 -0.96 -21.92
C LEU A 67 -0.24 -0.03 -20.80
N ARG A 68 0.94 0.56 -20.95
CA ARG A 68 1.50 1.46 -19.94
C ARG A 68 1.05 2.89 -20.18
N TYR A 69 0.76 3.63 -19.10
CA TYR A 69 0.51 5.07 -19.15
C TYR A 69 1.47 5.84 -18.23
N ALA A 70 1.72 7.09 -18.61
CA ALA A 70 2.58 8.04 -17.89
C ALA A 70 1.78 8.89 -16.90
N LEU A 71 2.48 9.40 -15.89
CA LEU A 71 1.95 10.29 -14.87
C LEU A 71 2.51 11.71 -15.02
N THR A 72 1.69 12.70 -14.66
CA THR A 72 2.15 14.08 -14.48
C THR A 72 2.88 14.24 -13.16
N GLU A 73 3.56 15.38 -12.96
CA GLU A 73 4.14 15.80 -11.68
C GLU A 73 3.17 15.73 -10.49
N ARG A 74 1.85 15.72 -10.76
CA ARG A 74 0.79 15.64 -9.76
C ARG A 74 0.35 14.22 -9.40
N LEU A 75 1.06 13.19 -9.89
CA LEU A 75 0.64 11.78 -9.81
C LEU A 75 -0.77 11.59 -10.40
N GLU A 76 -1.04 12.26 -11.51
CA GLU A 76 -2.31 12.20 -12.25
C GLU A 76 -2.03 11.63 -13.64
N LEU A 77 -3.06 11.16 -14.34
CA LEU A 77 -2.88 10.66 -15.71
C LEU A 77 -2.33 11.78 -16.59
N GLN A 78 -1.23 11.50 -17.31
CA GLN A 78 -0.76 12.42 -18.34
C GLN A 78 -1.76 12.53 -19.49
N ASP A 79 -2.30 11.39 -19.91
CA ASP A 79 -3.32 11.28 -20.94
C ASP A 79 -4.45 10.36 -20.46
N PHE A 80 -5.68 10.67 -20.89
CA PHE A 80 -6.85 9.85 -20.59
C PHE A 80 -7.05 8.81 -21.69
N PRO A 81 -6.68 7.53 -21.48
CA PRO A 81 -6.92 6.49 -22.48
C PRO A 81 -8.42 6.32 -22.73
N ALA A 82 -8.80 6.10 -23.99
CA ALA A 82 -10.12 5.63 -24.36
C ALA A 82 -10.16 4.11 -24.20
N LEU A 83 -11.11 3.61 -23.40
CA LEU A 83 -11.22 2.19 -23.08
C LEU A 83 -12.34 1.53 -23.89
N GLN A 84 -12.07 0.36 -24.45
CA GLN A 84 -13.14 -0.51 -24.98
C GLN A 84 -13.81 -1.30 -23.84
N ALA A 85 -14.97 -1.90 -24.09
CA ALA A 85 -15.79 -2.56 -23.06
C ALA A 85 -15.06 -3.69 -22.30
N ASP A 86 -14.11 -4.36 -22.95
CA ASP A 86 -13.27 -5.43 -22.40
C ASP A 86 -11.90 -4.92 -21.87
N GLU A 87 -11.80 -3.60 -21.63
CA GLU A 87 -10.60 -2.95 -21.13
C GLU A 87 -10.87 -2.25 -19.79
N ALA A 88 -9.85 -2.21 -18.94
CA ALA A 88 -9.90 -1.48 -17.68
C ALA A 88 -8.68 -0.58 -17.49
N LEU A 89 -8.84 0.47 -16.69
CA LEU A 89 -7.76 1.30 -16.19
C LEU A 89 -7.50 0.93 -14.73
N LEU A 90 -6.28 0.53 -14.40
CA LEU A 90 -5.85 0.44 -13.01
C LEU A 90 -5.16 1.74 -12.61
N PHE A 91 -5.64 2.38 -11.55
CA PHE A 91 -5.04 3.57 -10.97
C PHE A 91 -4.65 3.34 -9.51
N VAL A 92 -3.45 3.75 -9.13
CA VAL A 92 -2.94 3.64 -7.76
C VAL A 92 -3.28 4.91 -6.99
N ASP A 93 -3.88 4.79 -5.81
CA ASP A 93 -3.97 5.93 -4.88
C ASP A 93 -2.61 6.12 -4.20
N TYR A 94 -1.70 6.78 -4.93
CA TYR A 94 -0.32 6.99 -4.54
C TYR A 94 -0.22 7.63 -3.16
N PHE A 95 0.38 6.89 -2.22
CA PHE A 95 0.57 7.26 -0.81
C PHE A 95 -0.71 7.61 -0.03
N GLY A 96 -1.90 7.40 -0.60
CA GLY A 96 -3.17 7.85 -0.04
C GLY A 96 -3.46 9.33 -0.23
N LEU A 97 -2.94 9.94 -1.31
CA LEU A 97 -3.04 11.38 -1.59
C LEU A 97 -3.98 11.72 -2.75
N LYS A 98 -4.58 10.73 -3.43
CA LYS A 98 -5.29 10.92 -4.70
C LYS A 98 -6.80 10.65 -4.62
N ALA A 99 -7.36 10.50 -3.42
CA ALA A 99 -8.78 10.24 -3.22
C ALA A 99 -9.71 11.21 -3.99
N ASP A 100 -9.43 12.52 -3.94
CA ASP A 100 -10.22 13.53 -4.64
C ASP A 100 -10.14 13.38 -6.16
N TYR A 101 -8.92 13.19 -6.71
CA TYR A 101 -8.72 12.97 -8.14
C TYR A 101 -9.44 11.69 -8.62
N ILE A 102 -9.35 10.62 -7.82
CA ILE A 102 -10.04 9.36 -8.11
C ILE A 102 -11.56 9.57 -8.14
N GLY A 103 -12.13 10.19 -7.09
CA GLY A 103 -13.58 10.36 -6.98
C GLY A 103 -14.17 11.38 -7.97
N GLN A 104 -13.49 12.50 -8.17
CA GLN A 104 -14.05 13.64 -8.94
C GLN A 104 -13.71 13.57 -10.43
N VAL A 105 -12.62 12.89 -10.81
CA VAL A 105 -12.15 12.84 -12.20
C VAL A 105 -12.25 11.43 -12.76
N LEU A 106 -11.57 10.46 -12.14
CA LEU A 106 -11.44 9.13 -12.72
C LEU A 106 -12.74 8.33 -12.63
N ALA A 107 -13.40 8.34 -11.49
CA ALA A 107 -14.64 7.60 -11.28
C ALA A 107 -15.75 8.09 -12.22
N VAL A 108 -15.87 9.41 -12.40
CA VAL A 108 -16.84 10.03 -13.31
C VAL A 108 -16.56 9.65 -14.77
N ARG A 109 -15.28 9.56 -15.16
CA ARG A 109 -14.88 9.27 -16.53
C ARG A 109 -14.97 7.79 -16.89
N TYR A 110 -14.57 6.90 -15.98
CA TYR A 110 -14.34 5.49 -16.30
C TYR A 110 -15.33 4.52 -15.66
N GLY A 111 -16.08 4.93 -14.64
CA GLY A 111 -17.04 4.07 -13.95
C GLY A 111 -16.45 2.70 -13.59
N GLU A 112 -17.17 1.61 -13.90
CA GLU A 112 -16.78 0.22 -13.62
C GLU A 112 -15.52 -0.27 -14.38
N GLN A 113 -15.08 0.47 -15.41
CA GLN A 113 -13.81 0.21 -16.09
C GLN A 113 -12.60 0.71 -15.29
N LEU A 114 -12.81 1.49 -14.24
CA LEU A 114 -11.77 1.84 -13.28
C LEU A 114 -11.57 0.70 -12.26
N ILE A 115 -10.31 0.37 -12.00
CA ILE A 115 -9.87 -0.44 -10.87
C ILE A 115 -8.97 0.46 -10.02
N VAL A 116 -9.28 0.59 -8.74
CA VAL A 116 -8.49 1.42 -7.83
C VAL A 116 -7.61 0.53 -6.95
N ASP A 117 -6.31 0.77 -6.96
CA ASP A 117 -5.36 0.17 -6.02
C ASP A 117 -5.13 1.11 -4.83
N ASN A 118 -5.90 0.88 -3.76
CA ASN A 118 -5.75 1.51 -2.45
C ASN A 118 -4.82 0.71 -1.52
N SER A 119 -3.91 -0.12 -2.05
CA SER A 119 -2.90 -0.79 -1.22
C SER A 119 -2.06 0.21 -0.41
N GLN A 120 -1.90 1.44 -0.89
CA GLN A 120 -1.21 2.53 -0.18
C GLN A 120 -2.17 3.56 0.45
N ALA A 121 -3.48 3.28 0.48
CA ALA A 121 -4.50 4.26 0.83
C ALA A 121 -5.61 3.62 1.68
N LEU A 122 -5.24 3.00 2.80
CA LEU A 122 -6.18 2.27 3.66
C LEU A 122 -7.37 3.10 4.13
N PHE A 123 -7.21 4.41 4.28
CA PHE A 123 -8.24 5.31 4.79
C PHE A 123 -9.03 6.03 3.68
N SER A 124 -8.66 5.84 2.41
CA SER A 124 -9.43 6.34 1.27
C SER A 124 -10.65 5.47 1.06
N ARG A 125 -11.85 6.06 1.06
CA ARG A 125 -13.10 5.32 0.87
C ARG A 125 -13.22 4.82 -0.58
N PRO A 126 -13.74 3.60 -0.82
CA PRO A 126 -13.98 3.11 -2.16
C PRO A 126 -15.12 3.90 -2.80
N GLN A 127 -15.03 4.13 -4.11
CA GLN A 127 -16.12 4.75 -4.88
C GLN A 127 -17.20 3.70 -5.20
N PRO A 128 -18.50 4.02 -5.08
CA PRO A 128 -19.57 3.07 -5.38
C PRO A 128 -19.43 2.43 -6.77
N GLY A 129 -19.60 1.11 -6.87
CA GLY A 129 -19.50 0.36 -8.13
C GLY A 129 -18.08 0.18 -8.69
N ILE A 130 -17.06 0.77 -8.06
CA ILE A 130 -15.68 0.71 -8.55
C ILE A 130 -14.88 -0.28 -7.71
N ALA A 131 -14.39 -1.33 -8.37
CA ALA A 131 -13.56 -2.36 -7.74
C ALA A 131 -12.32 -1.73 -7.11
N THR A 132 -12.16 -1.87 -5.79
CA THR A 132 -11.09 -1.21 -5.03
C THR A 132 -10.34 -2.20 -4.15
N LEU A 133 -9.02 -2.25 -4.31
CA LEU A 133 -8.10 -3.16 -3.62
C LEU A 133 -7.49 -2.48 -2.39
N TYR A 134 -7.36 -3.20 -1.28
CA TYR A 134 -6.67 -2.72 -0.08
C TYR A 134 -5.64 -3.73 0.41
N SER A 135 -4.55 -3.21 0.99
CA SER A 135 -3.52 -3.99 1.68
C SER A 135 -3.38 -3.48 3.12
N PRO A 136 -4.13 -4.04 4.10
CA PRO A 136 -4.01 -3.62 5.49
C PRO A 136 -2.61 -3.87 6.05
N ARG A 137 -1.86 -4.82 5.47
CA ARG A 137 -0.49 -5.18 5.84
C ARG A 137 0.50 -4.02 5.76
N LYS A 138 0.22 -3.00 4.93
CA LYS A 138 1.07 -1.81 4.83
C LYS A 138 0.84 -0.79 5.95
N PHE A 139 -0.22 -0.98 6.74
CA PHE A 139 -0.63 -0.04 7.77
C PHE A 139 -0.57 -0.61 9.17
N VAL A 140 -0.78 -1.92 9.33
CA VAL A 140 -0.89 -2.59 10.63
C VAL A 140 -0.18 -3.96 10.61
N GLY A 141 0.25 -4.41 11.80
CA GLY A 141 0.98 -5.68 11.96
C GLY A 141 0.05 -6.88 11.88
N VAL A 142 -0.11 -7.45 10.69
CA VAL A 142 -0.90 -8.66 10.44
C VAL A 142 -0.20 -9.61 9.48
N ALA A 143 -0.47 -10.90 9.63
CA ALA A 143 0.30 -11.98 9.01
C ALA A 143 -0.05 -12.25 7.54
N ASP A 144 -1.29 -11.96 7.14
CA ASP A 144 -1.74 -11.94 5.75
C ASP A 144 -2.81 -10.85 5.60
N GLY A 145 -3.44 -10.74 4.44
CA GLY A 145 -4.62 -9.91 4.25
C GLY A 145 -4.61 -9.01 3.01
N GLY A 146 -5.76 -8.95 2.36
CA GLY A 146 -6.15 -7.96 1.37
C GLY A 146 -7.67 -7.91 1.27
N TRP A 147 -8.22 -6.76 0.91
CA TRP A 147 -9.65 -6.59 0.71
C TRP A 147 -9.96 -6.16 -0.71
N LEU A 148 -11.08 -6.65 -1.24
CA LEU A 148 -11.69 -6.17 -2.48
C LEU A 148 -13.08 -5.61 -2.17
N ALA A 149 -13.19 -4.28 -2.19
CA ALA A 149 -14.47 -3.59 -2.11
C ALA A 149 -15.12 -3.52 -3.50
N ASN A 150 -16.46 -3.51 -3.54
CA ASN A 150 -17.26 -3.55 -4.77
C ASN A 150 -16.84 -4.70 -5.69
N ALA A 151 -16.66 -5.88 -5.10
CA ALA A 151 -16.34 -7.08 -5.84
C ALA A 151 -17.47 -7.46 -6.81
N PRO A 152 -17.14 -8.02 -8.00
CA PRO A 152 -18.14 -8.67 -8.83
C PRO A 152 -18.77 -9.86 -8.10
N ALA A 153 -19.99 -10.23 -8.46
CA ALA A 153 -20.69 -11.34 -7.83
C ALA A 153 -19.98 -12.69 -8.07
N ASP A 154 -19.40 -12.87 -9.27
CA ASP A 154 -18.86 -14.15 -9.74
C ASP A 154 -17.36 -14.32 -9.43
N LEU A 155 -16.94 -14.02 -8.20
CA LEU A 155 -15.56 -14.27 -7.77
C LEU A 155 -15.26 -15.77 -7.68
N PRO A 156 -14.01 -16.19 -7.98
CA PRO A 156 -13.60 -17.58 -7.78
C PRO A 156 -13.66 -17.96 -6.29
N GLN A 157 -14.06 -19.21 -6.01
CA GLN A 157 -14.00 -19.75 -4.65
C GLN A 157 -12.54 -19.83 -4.19
N ALA A 158 -12.27 -19.29 -3.01
CA ALA A 158 -10.93 -19.25 -2.44
C ALA A 158 -10.88 -20.12 -1.17
N PRO A 159 -9.99 -21.12 -1.07
CA PRO A 159 -9.83 -21.90 0.14
C PRO A 159 -9.31 -21.03 1.28
N THR A 160 -9.64 -21.36 2.52
CA THR A 160 -9.25 -20.58 3.70
C THR A 160 -7.74 -20.66 3.96
N SER A 161 -7.09 -19.52 4.15
CA SER A 161 -5.69 -19.42 4.58
C SER A 161 -5.52 -19.82 6.05
N ARG A 162 -4.31 -20.28 6.42
CA ARG A 162 -3.90 -20.50 7.80
C ARG A 162 -2.64 -19.69 8.10
N SER A 163 -2.75 -18.70 8.98
CA SER A 163 -1.68 -17.75 9.26
C SER A 163 -1.04 -17.88 10.64
N GLN A 164 -1.35 -18.94 11.39
CA GLN A 164 -0.77 -19.20 12.71
C GLN A 164 0.77 -19.18 12.68
N GLY A 165 1.40 -19.93 11.78
CA GLY A 165 2.87 -19.93 11.64
C GLY A 165 3.44 -18.60 11.17
N ARG A 166 2.66 -17.80 10.44
CA ARG A 166 3.06 -16.48 9.94
C ARG A 166 3.06 -15.41 11.05
N PHE A 167 2.28 -15.60 12.11
CA PHE A 167 2.29 -14.70 13.26
C PHE A 167 3.58 -14.79 14.08
N ALA A 168 4.39 -15.85 13.95
CA ALA A 168 5.61 -16.03 14.74
C ALA A 168 6.58 -14.84 14.61
N ALA A 169 6.83 -14.36 13.38
CA ALA A 169 7.72 -13.21 13.17
C ALA A 169 7.15 -11.89 13.72
N LEU A 170 5.82 -11.74 13.74
CA LEU A 170 5.15 -10.56 14.28
C LEU A 170 5.17 -10.56 15.82
N LEU A 171 4.95 -11.72 16.43
CA LEU A 171 5.07 -11.89 17.88
C LEU A 171 6.51 -11.71 18.34
N GLY A 172 7.48 -12.31 17.63
CA GLY A 172 8.89 -12.08 17.91
C GLY A 172 9.26 -10.60 17.83
N ARG A 173 8.70 -9.85 16.87
CA ARG A 173 8.93 -8.41 16.75
C ARG A 173 8.35 -7.57 17.89
N LEU A 174 7.36 -8.09 18.60
CA LEU A 174 6.81 -7.46 19.80
C LEU A 174 7.77 -7.56 20.98
N GLU A 175 8.55 -8.65 21.04
CA GLU A 175 9.47 -8.96 22.15
C GLU A 175 10.90 -8.49 21.87
N ASP A 176 11.32 -8.51 20.60
CA ASP A 176 12.70 -8.26 20.19
C ASP A 176 12.85 -7.07 19.21
N PRO A 177 14.07 -6.48 19.13
CA PRO A 177 14.44 -5.56 18.07
C PRO A 177 14.16 -6.10 16.64
N PRO A 178 13.91 -5.21 15.65
CA PRO A 178 13.57 -5.57 14.26
C PRO A 178 14.43 -6.66 13.65
N GLN A 179 15.73 -6.57 13.91
CA GLN A 179 16.76 -7.24 13.17
C GLN A 179 16.74 -8.75 13.43
N HIS A 180 16.28 -9.18 14.61
CA HIS A 180 16.24 -10.59 15.01
C HIS A 180 15.22 -11.42 14.21
N HIS A 181 14.10 -10.82 13.83
CA HIS A 181 13.00 -11.52 13.15
C HIS A 181 12.86 -11.17 11.68
N TYR A 182 13.74 -10.32 11.15
CA TYR A 182 13.63 -9.81 9.78
C TYR A 182 13.78 -10.92 8.72
N ALA A 183 14.75 -11.82 8.86
CA ALA A 183 14.93 -12.93 7.93
C ALA A 183 13.71 -13.87 7.92
N SER A 184 13.17 -14.20 9.09
CA SER A 184 11.93 -14.97 9.23
C SER A 184 10.75 -14.26 8.59
N PHE A 185 10.61 -12.95 8.81
CA PHE A 185 9.58 -12.14 8.16
C PHE A 185 9.70 -12.18 6.63
N GLN A 186 10.90 -12.03 6.06
CA GLN A 186 11.12 -12.10 4.61
C GLN A 186 10.76 -13.47 4.03
N ALA A 187 11.11 -14.56 4.72
CA ALA A 187 10.73 -15.91 4.28
C ALA A 187 9.21 -16.11 4.26
N LEU A 188 8.50 -15.56 5.26
CA LEU A 188 7.04 -15.60 5.32
C LEU A 188 6.39 -14.75 4.21
N GLU A 189 6.99 -13.61 3.85
CA GLU A 189 6.54 -12.81 2.71
C GLU A 189 6.63 -13.60 1.41
N GLN A 190 7.79 -14.19 1.11
CA GLN A 190 7.98 -15.02 -0.10
C GLN A 190 7.02 -16.22 -0.13
N ALA A 191 6.76 -16.84 1.01
CA ALA A 191 5.80 -17.92 1.11
C ALA A 191 4.37 -17.44 0.83
N LEU A 192 3.97 -16.26 1.33
CA LEU A 192 2.66 -15.68 0.99
C LEU A 192 2.56 -15.35 -0.50
N GLU A 193 3.69 -15.01 -1.15
CA GLU A 193 3.73 -14.72 -2.57
C GLU A 193 3.40 -15.89 -3.47
N SER A 194 3.82 -17.09 -3.07
CA SER A 194 3.57 -18.34 -3.80
C SER A 194 2.27 -19.04 -3.40
N ASP A 195 1.54 -18.54 -2.39
CA ASP A 195 0.41 -19.26 -1.77
C ASP A 195 -0.90 -19.23 -2.58
N GLY A 196 -0.91 -18.53 -3.73
CA GLY A 196 -2.08 -18.41 -4.60
C GLY A 196 -3.26 -17.64 -3.98
N ILE A 197 -4.43 -17.75 -4.61
CA ILE A 197 -5.67 -17.12 -4.14
C ILE A 197 -6.22 -17.93 -2.97
N LYS A 198 -6.27 -17.32 -1.79
CA LYS A 198 -6.94 -17.86 -0.60
C LYS A 198 -7.81 -16.82 0.07
N ALA A 199 -8.86 -17.25 0.74
CA ALA A 199 -9.60 -16.40 1.66
C ALA A 199 -8.72 -16.04 2.86
N MET A 200 -8.91 -14.84 3.42
CA MET A 200 -8.14 -14.36 4.58
C MET A 200 -8.27 -15.33 5.76
N ALA A 201 -7.18 -15.53 6.51
CA ALA A 201 -7.22 -16.38 7.69
C ALA A 201 -8.13 -15.77 8.78
N ALA A 202 -8.89 -16.61 9.49
CA ALA A 202 -9.78 -16.16 10.56
C ALA A 202 -9.03 -15.41 11.68
N SER A 203 -7.81 -15.84 12.01
CA SER A 203 -6.95 -15.17 12.99
C SER A 203 -6.54 -13.76 12.54
N THR A 204 -6.22 -13.59 11.25
CA THR A 204 -5.94 -12.27 10.67
C THR A 204 -7.19 -11.39 10.70
N ALA A 205 -8.33 -11.91 10.24
CA ALA A 205 -9.59 -11.15 10.22
C ALA A 205 -9.95 -10.67 11.64
N ARG A 206 -9.87 -11.56 12.63
CA ARG A 206 -10.15 -11.25 14.04
C ARG A 206 -9.23 -10.17 14.61
N LEU A 207 -7.96 -10.17 14.23
CA LEU A 207 -6.99 -9.15 14.61
C LEU A 207 -7.30 -7.81 13.93
N LEU A 208 -7.59 -7.82 12.62
CA LEU A 208 -7.96 -6.63 11.88
C LEU A 208 -9.22 -5.96 12.46
N ASP A 209 -10.19 -6.74 12.93
CA ASP A 209 -11.39 -6.22 13.59
C ASP A 209 -11.12 -5.60 14.97
N SER A 210 -10.00 -5.93 15.62
CA SER A 210 -9.67 -5.42 16.96
C SER A 210 -8.97 -4.06 16.97
N ILE A 211 -8.53 -3.57 15.81
CA ILE A 211 -7.68 -2.38 15.69
C ILE A 211 -8.50 -1.10 15.84
N ASP A 212 -7.94 -0.13 16.56
CA ASP A 212 -8.50 1.22 16.64
C ASP A 212 -8.07 2.06 15.43
N TYR A 213 -8.78 1.92 14.31
CA TYR A 213 -8.46 2.63 13.07
C TYR A 213 -8.57 4.16 13.17
N HIS A 214 -9.39 4.67 14.11
CA HIS A 214 -9.46 6.10 14.36
C HIS A 214 -8.16 6.63 14.94
N GLU A 215 -7.61 5.96 15.97
CA GLU A 215 -6.31 6.35 16.53
C GLU A 215 -5.17 6.17 15.51
N VAL A 216 -5.20 5.09 14.71
CA VAL A 216 -4.22 4.89 13.63
C VAL A 216 -4.24 6.06 12.64
N ALA A 217 -5.43 6.44 12.17
CA ALA A 217 -5.59 7.54 11.22
C ALA A 217 -5.12 8.87 11.82
N ARG A 218 -5.55 9.17 13.06
CA ARG A 218 -5.21 10.40 13.77
C ARG A 218 -3.70 10.56 13.92
N ARG A 219 -2.99 9.52 14.39
CA ARG A 219 -1.52 9.54 14.55
C ARG A 219 -0.80 9.80 13.23
N ARG A 220 -1.25 9.19 12.14
CA ARG A 220 -0.68 9.40 10.81
C ARG A 220 -0.89 10.82 10.30
N ILE A 221 -2.08 11.39 10.54
CA ILE A 221 -2.39 12.79 10.21
C ILE A 221 -1.45 13.73 10.97
N ASP A 222 -1.33 13.53 12.29
CA ASP A 222 -0.49 14.37 13.15
C ASP A 222 0.99 14.27 12.75
N ASN A 223 1.50 13.06 12.54
CA ASN A 223 2.88 12.81 12.14
C ASN A 223 3.18 13.39 10.74
N LEU A 224 2.25 13.24 9.78
CA LEU A 224 2.38 13.85 8.47
C LEU A 224 2.45 15.37 8.57
N ALA A 225 1.51 16.00 9.30
CA ALA A 225 1.47 17.44 9.48
C ALA A 225 2.79 17.96 10.11
N HIS A 226 3.33 17.23 11.09
CA HIS A 226 4.59 17.56 11.73
C HIS A 226 5.78 17.51 10.75
N LEU A 227 5.94 16.41 10.01
CA LEU A 227 7.02 16.30 9.03
C LEU A 227 6.89 17.33 7.91
N ARG A 228 5.66 17.61 7.45
CA ARG A 228 5.39 18.66 6.46
C ARG A 228 5.87 20.02 6.94
N GLY A 229 5.50 20.40 8.17
CA GLY A 229 5.95 21.66 8.77
C GLY A 229 7.47 21.77 8.89
N ARG A 230 8.17 20.64 9.06
CA ARG A 230 9.62 20.59 9.20
C ARG A 230 10.39 20.46 7.88
N LEU A 231 9.82 19.81 6.86
CA LEU A 231 10.57 19.33 5.69
C LEU A 231 10.00 19.77 4.33
N ASP A 232 8.80 20.37 4.26
CA ASP A 232 8.19 20.75 2.96
C ASP A 232 9.11 21.72 2.17
N HIS A 233 9.87 22.57 2.84
CA HIS A 233 10.81 23.51 2.21
C HIS A 233 11.98 22.82 1.46
N LEU A 234 12.25 21.54 1.74
CA LEU A 234 13.24 20.71 1.04
C LEU A 234 12.60 19.78 0.01
N ASN A 235 11.27 19.68 0.02
CA ASN A 235 10.54 18.67 -0.72
C ASN A 235 10.16 19.18 -2.10
N ARG A 236 10.69 18.55 -3.16
CA ARG A 236 10.24 18.82 -4.54
C ARG A 236 8.81 18.33 -4.78
N PHE A 237 8.32 17.42 -3.95
CA PHE A 237 6.96 16.93 -4.02
C PHE A 237 6.01 17.92 -3.35
N ALA A 238 5.22 18.63 -4.17
CA ALA A 238 4.33 19.70 -3.71
C ALA A 238 2.83 19.36 -3.85
N VAL A 239 2.50 18.08 -3.95
CA VAL A 239 1.13 17.63 -4.28
C VAL A 239 0.47 17.10 -3.03
N TRP A 240 -0.41 17.91 -2.44
CA TRP A 240 -1.08 17.59 -1.20
C TRP A 240 -2.59 17.77 -1.31
N PRO A 241 -3.40 16.87 -0.70
CA PRO A 241 -4.83 17.08 -0.55
C PRO A 241 -5.13 18.36 0.25
N ALA A 242 -6.30 18.95 -0.01
CA ALA A 242 -6.75 20.13 0.73
C ALA A 242 -7.09 19.79 2.20
N GLN A 243 -7.58 18.58 2.43
CA GLN A 243 -7.93 18.08 3.77
C GLN A 243 -6.80 17.22 4.35
N PRO A 244 -6.64 17.17 5.69
CA PRO A 244 -5.71 16.24 6.32
C PRO A 244 -6.03 14.79 5.95
N VAL A 245 -4.98 14.00 5.69
CA VAL A 245 -5.11 12.60 5.27
C VAL A 245 -4.18 11.70 6.07
N ALA A 246 -4.67 10.50 6.38
CA ALA A 246 -3.88 9.43 7.00
C ALA A 246 -3.05 8.71 5.92
N ALA A 247 -2.03 9.40 5.42
CA ALA A 247 -1.16 8.89 4.35
C ALA A 247 -0.36 7.65 4.79
N LEU A 248 0.16 6.92 3.79
CA LEU A 248 1.05 5.79 4.03
C LEU A 248 2.39 6.24 4.64
N CYS A 249 2.97 7.29 4.07
CA CYS A 249 4.28 7.84 4.35
C CYS A 249 4.28 9.35 4.07
N TYR A 250 5.36 10.04 4.48
CA TYR A 250 5.69 11.36 3.95
C TYR A 250 6.63 11.20 2.74
N PRO A 251 6.15 11.40 1.49
CA PRO A 251 6.98 11.30 0.29
C PRO A 251 7.94 12.49 0.16
N LEU A 252 9.18 12.34 0.64
CA LEU A 252 10.22 13.35 0.47
C LEU A 252 10.96 13.13 -0.86
N LEU A 253 10.70 13.97 -1.86
CA LEU A 253 11.39 13.95 -3.14
C LEU A 253 12.56 14.95 -3.12
N VAL A 254 13.79 14.43 -3.07
CA VAL A 254 15.00 15.27 -2.97
C VAL A 254 15.58 15.65 -4.33
N LYS A 255 16.52 16.59 -4.33
CA LYS A 255 17.09 17.19 -5.55
C LYS A 255 17.83 16.25 -6.49
N SER A 256 18.38 15.14 -5.99
CA SER A 256 19.17 14.21 -6.80
C SER A 256 19.21 12.80 -6.21
N ALA A 257 19.45 11.82 -7.07
CA ALA A 257 19.64 10.43 -6.68
C ALA A 257 20.80 10.25 -5.69
N GLU A 258 21.89 11.00 -5.86
CA GLU A 258 23.02 11.02 -4.93
C GLU A 258 22.60 11.51 -3.53
N THR A 259 21.80 12.58 -3.48
CA THR A 259 21.25 13.08 -2.21
C THR A 259 20.37 12.03 -1.55
N ALA A 260 19.51 11.35 -2.34
CA ALA A 260 18.63 10.29 -1.83
C ALA A 260 19.43 9.11 -1.28
N LEU A 261 20.44 8.61 -2.00
CA LEU A 261 21.31 7.52 -1.55
C LEU A 261 22.05 7.87 -0.26
N ARG A 262 22.63 9.08 -0.18
CA ARG A 262 23.34 9.55 1.01
C ARG A 262 22.42 9.65 2.22
N LEU A 263 21.23 10.21 2.05
CA LEU A 263 20.24 10.31 3.13
C LEU A 263 19.73 8.92 3.55
N HIS A 264 19.48 8.01 2.60
CA HIS A 264 19.07 6.63 2.90
C HIS A 264 20.11 5.91 3.77
N ALA A 265 21.40 5.97 3.39
CA ALA A 265 22.49 5.40 4.17
C ALA A 265 22.58 6.00 5.58
N GLN A 266 22.43 7.33 5.70
CA GLN A 266 22.46 7.99 7.00
C GLN A 266 21.27 7.59 7.89
N LEU A 267 20.07 7.51 7.34
CA LEU A 267 18.89 7.05 8.08
C LEU A 267 19.11 5.62 8.57
N LEU A 268 19.69 4.75 7.72
CA LEU A 268 20.05 3.39 8.09
C LEU A 268 21.05 3.34 9.26
N ASP A 269 22.11 4.15 9.24
CA ASP A 269 23.10 4.25 10.33
C ASP A 269 22.44 4.69 11.65
N GLN A 270 21.43 5.55 11.54
CA GLN A 270 20.61 5.98 12.67
C GLN A 270 19.48 5.00 13.02
N HIS A 271 19.46 3.79 12.46
CA HIS A 271 18.45 2.75 12.68
C HIS A 271 17.02 3.20 12.30
N ILE A 272 16.92 4.08 11.30
CA ILE A 272 15.68 4.52 10.67
C ILE A 272 15.57 3.81 9.32
N TYR A 273 14.69 2.82 9.25
CA TYR A 273 14.51 2.00 8.06
C TYR A 273 13.39 2.56 7.19
N ILE A 274 13.70 2.89 5.94
CA ILE A 274 12.73 3.37 4.95
C ILE A 274 12.71 2.44 3.72
N PRO A 275 11.53 2.20 3.12
CA PRO A 275 11.42 1.39 1.91
C PRO A 275 11.94 2.16 0.69
N SER A 276 12.19 1.43 -0.40
CA SER A 276 12.29 2.00 -1.75
C SER A 276 11.10 1.51 -2.56
N TYR A 277 10.41 2.42 -3.25
CA TYR A 277 9.25 2.06 -4.05
C TYR A 277 9.57 2.07 -5.55
N TRP A 278 9.12 0.99 -6.21
CA TRP A 278 9.01 0.84 -7.66
C TRP A 278 10.30 1.14 -8.44
N ARG A 279 11.43 0.59 -7.97
CA ARG A 279 12.74 0.72 -8.65
C ARG A 279 12.77 -0.01 -9.99
N GLU A 280 11.85 -0.93 -10.21
CA GLU A 280 11.66 -1.70 -11.43
C GLU A 280 11.44 -0.79 -12.64
N VAL A 281 10.83 0.38 -12.44
CA VAL A 281 10.63 1.41 -13.50
C VAL A 281 11.95 1.86 -14.13
N LEU A 282 13.07 1.78 -13.39
CA LEU A 282 14.40 2.15 -13.87
C LEU A 282 14.91 1.23 -14.98
N SER A 283 14.45 -0.03 -14.98
CA SER A 283 14.80 -1.01 -16.01
C SER A 283 14.02 -0.82 -17.31
N SER A 284 12.91 -0.07 -17.28
CA SER A 284 12.06 0.12 -18.45
C SER A 284 12.67 1.16 -19.40
N PRO A 285 12.98 0.81 -20.66
CA PRO A 285 13.54 1.76 -21.62
C PRO A 285 12.53 2.83 -22.03
N THR A 286 11.23 2.53 -21.96
CA THR A 286 10.13 3.40 -22.37
C THR A 286 9.46 4.14 -21.22
N ALA A 287 9.87 3.89 -19.96
CA ALA A 287 9.32 4.63 -18.83
C ALA A 287 9.72 6.10 -18.91
N PRO A 288 8.79 7.04 -18.62
CA PRO A 288 9.08 8.45 -18.75
C PRO A 288 10.11 8.92 -17.70
N PRO A 289 10.83 10.02 -17.97
CA PRO A 289 11.92 10.48 -17.10
C PRO A 289 11.47 10.83 -15.68
N ILE A 290 10.25 11.33 -15.50
CA ILE A 290 9.77 11.78 -14.19
C ILE A 290 9.55 10.61 -13.22
N GLU A 291 8.98 9.50 -13.68
CA GLU A 291 8.79 8.31 -12.86
C GLU A 291 10.14 7.65 -12.50
N LYS A 292 11.13 7.73 -13.40
CA LYS A 292 12.50 7.31 -13.10
C LYS A 292 13.16 8.21 -12.06
N ASP A 293 12.98 9.53 -12.15
CA ASP A 293 13.45 10.48 -11.14
C ASP A 293 12.82 10.18 -9.78
N TRP A 294 11.50 9.92 -9.70
CA TRP A 294 10.85 9.53 -8.44
C TRP A 294 11.44 8.24 -7.86
N ALA A 295 11.64 7.20 -8.68
CA ALA A 295 12.22 5.94 -8.21
C ALA A 295 13.66 6.09 -7.67
N GLN A 296 14.39 7.12 -8.08
CA GLN A 296 15.76 7.40 -7.63
C GLN A 296 15.83 8.41 -6.47
N CYS A 297 14.92 9.38 -6.45
CA CYS A 297 15.00 10.56 -5.60
C CYS A 297 13.98 10.58 -4.45
N LEU A 298 13.01 9.67 -4.43
CA LEU A 298 11.98 9.62 -3.40
C LEU A 298 12.44 8.85 -2.15
N LEU A 299 12.27 9.47 -0.99
CA LEU A 299 12.46 8.88 0.33
C LEU A 299 11.09 8.80 1.05
N PRO A 300 10.44 7.63 1.10
CA PRO A 300 9.16 7.46 1.78
C PRO A 300 9.39 7.41 3.30
N LEU A 301 9.28 8.56 3.96
CA LEU A 301 9.56 8.65 5.40
C LEU A 301 8.39 8.09 6.22
N PRO A 302 8.67 7.31 7.28
CA PRO A 302 7.63 6.67 8.07
C PRO A 302 6.88 7.70 8.92
N ILE A 303 5.55 7.59 8.94
CA ILE A 303 4.64 8.44 9.73
C ILE A 303 3.64 7.59 10.54
N ASP A 304 3.88 6.29 10.61
CA ASP A 304 2.91 5.35 11.16
C ASP A 304 2.66 5.57 12.65
N GLN A 305 1.55 4.99 13.11
CA GLN A 305 0.97 5.18 14.43
C GLN A 305 1.84 4.71 15.61
N ARG A 306 2.95 4.02 15.36
CA ARG A 306 3.88 3.60 16.41
C ARG A 306 4.73 4.76 16.92
N TYR A 307 4.84 5.83 16.13
CA TYR A 307 5.72 6.95 16.38
C TYR A 307 4.98 8.15 16.96
N ASN A 308 5.69 8.93 17.78
CA ASN A 308 5.21 10.18 18.36
C ASN A 308 5.96 11.40 17.79
N VAL A 309 5.69 12.58 18.36
CA VAL A 309 6.32 13.85 17.93
C VAL A 309 7.84 13.86 18.09
N ASP A 310 8.39 13.21 19.12
CA ASP A 310 9.82 13.15 19.36
C ASP A 310 10.51 12.25 18.32
N ASP A 311 9.88 11.13 17.95
CA ASP A 311 10.34 10.28 16.84
C ASP A 311 10.34 11.06 15.51
N MET A 312 9.29 11.85 15.25
CA MET A 312 9.20 12.68 14.06
C MET A 312 10.23 13.83 14.06
N ASN A 313 10.54 14.38 15.23
CA ASN A 313 11.64 15.35 15.38
C ASN A 313 12.99 14.71 15.05
N ARG A 314 13.30 13.55 15.64
CA ARG A 314 14.53 12.79 15.34
C ARG A 314 14.67 12.50 13.85
N LEU A 315 13.58 12.05 13.21
CA LEU A 315 13.53 11.77 11.78
C LEU A 315 13.79 13.03 10.96
N ALA A 316 13.14 14.15 11.27
CA ALA A 316 13.34 15.41 10.57
C ALA A 316 14.76 15.97 10.76
N ASP A 317 15.31 15.88 11.98
CA ASP A 317 16.67 16.34 12.30
C ASP A 317 17.71 15.53 11.53
N ALA A 318 17.54 14.22 11.39
CA ALA A 318 18.40 13.38 10.57
C ALA A 318 18.43 13.86 9.11
N ILE A 319 17.29 14.28 8.54
CA ILE A 319 17.25 14.85 7.19
C ILE A 319 17.96 16.22 7.14
N LEU A 320 17.69 17.09 8.12
CA LEU A 320 18.16 18.49 8.10
C LEU A 320 19.67 18.63 8.32
N GLN A 321 20.30 17.78 9.14
CA GLN A 321 21.73 17.83 9.45
C GLN A 321 22.65 17.75 8.21
N ASN A 322 22.13 17.31 7.05
CA ASN A 322 22.91 17.10 5.83
C ASN A 322 22.45 17.95 4.63
N THR A 323 21.40 18.76 4.78
CA THR A 323 20.97 19.72 3.74
C THR A 323 21.69 21.07 3.86
N GLY A 324 22.25 21.40 5.03
CA GLY A 324 23.10 22.57 5.25
C GLY A 324 24.60 22.40 4.93
N LYS A 325 25.02 21.21 4.47
CA LYS A 325 26.37 20.96 3.96
C LYS A 325 26.32 20.93 2.43
N SER A 326 26.16 22.12 1.84
CA SER A 326 26.39 22.39 0.42
C SER A 326 27.82 22.86 0.22
#